data_AF-A0A2L0N0Z1-F1
#
_entry.id   AF-A0A2L0N0Z1-F1
#
_cell.length_a   1.000
_cell.length_b   1.000
_cell.length_c   1.000
_cell.angle_alpha   90.00
_cell.angle_beta   90.00
_cell.angle_gamma   90.00
#
_symmetry.space_group_name_H-M   'P 1'
#
loop_
_entity.id
_entity.type
_entity.pdbx_description
1 polymer ?
#
loop_
_entity_poly.entity_id
_entity_poly.type
_entity_poly.pdbx_seq_one_letter_code
_entity_poly.pdbx_strand_id
1 'polypeptide(L)'
;MTFFDLEQPDHAYMFAFLQADGHLARGTGNKGRLTVELSARDAPILEEFQRLCPFNSSIRHRTRTTNFKAEHTSAMWTVCAREFREELQALGLPAGRKSEIIAPPTVPFSERDYLRGLIDADGSVGLTADGFPFVSFATQSDALAAFCAAYAERLCGARRTLTRNKRDAIYNILYLKENAVALSNDLYHPGCLSLPHKRTSAETAAAWVRPPDMPIAPPRRDWTPQEDEVLLNAASLQLAAEQLGRTLKSCSIRKWRLVGPKRRRTVHR
;
A
#
# COMPACT_ATOMS: atom_id res chain seq x y z
N MET A 1 -2.65 28.27 13.29
CA MET A 1 -3.69 27.29 12.91
C MET A 1 -3.07 26.41 11.84
N THR A 2 -3.10 25.10 12.03
CA THR A 2 -2.71 24.10 11.03
C THR A 2 -3.87 23.90 10.07
N PHE A 3 -3.62 23.92 8.77
CA PHE A 3 -4.62 23.62 7.74
C PHE A 3 -4.97 22.11 7.71
N PHE A 4 -3.96 21.25 7.81
CA PHE A 4 -4.14 19.80 7.83
C PHE A 4 -4.39 19.33 9.26
N ASP A 5 -5.66 19.14 9.60
CA ASP A 5 -6.06 18.26 10.72
C ASP A 5 -6.13 16.82 10.20
N LEU A 6 -5.07 16.03 10.42
CA LEU A 6 -4.99 14.65 9.91
C LEU A 6 -5.90 13.67 10.67
N GLU A 7 -6.53 14.05 11.78
CA GLU A 7 -7.58 13.24 12.39
C GLU A 7 -8.89 13.31 11.58
N GLN A 8 -9.07 14.35 10.74
CA GLN A 8 -10.16 14.40 9.76
C GLN A 8 -9.91 13.43 8.58
N PRO A 9 -10.88 12.58 8.23
CA PRO A 9 -10.76 11.61 7.13
C PRO A 9 -10.26 12.20 5.80
N ASP A 10 -10.86 13.31 5.36
CA ASP A 10 -10.56 13.92 4.06
C ASP A 10 -9.14 14.49 4.00
N HIS A 11 -8.66 15.07 5.10
CA HIS A 11 -7.30 15.60 5.22
C HIS A 11 -6.27 14.48 5.28
N ALA A 12 -6.53 13.40 6.02
CA ALA A 12 -5.67 12.22 6.07
C ALA A 12 -5.52 11.58 4.68
N TYR A 13 -6.66 11.40 3.98
CA TYR A 13 -6.69 10.89 2.62
C TYR A 13 -5.92 11.80 1.66
N MET A 14 -6.20 13.10 1.68
CA MET A 14 -5.54 14.07 0.82
C MET A 14 -4.04 14.05 1.07
N PHE A 15 -3.59 14.16 2.33
CA PHE A 15 -2.17 14.14 2.67
C PHE A 15 -1.46 12.88 2.15
N ALA A 16 -2.04 11.69 2.38
CA ALA A 16 -1.51 10.44 1.86
C ALA A 16 -1.37 10.43 0.33
N PHE A 17 -2.42 10.88 -0.37
CA PHE A 17 -2.41 10.96 -1.82
C PHE A 17 -1.29 11.90 -2.32
N LEU A 18 -1.12 13.06 -1.68
CA LEU A 18 -0.04 13.99 -1.99
C LEU A 18 1.33 13.42 -1.68
N GLN A 19 1.43 12.57 -0.66
CA GLN A 19 2.68 11.92 -0.27
C GLN A 19 3.13 10.88 -1.29
N ALA A 20 2.20 10.16 -1.91
CA ALA A 20 2.48 9.24 -3.02
C ALA A 20 2.65 10.00 -4.36
N ASP A 21 1.56 10.56 -4.91
CA ASP A 21 1.51 11.08 -6.29
C ASP A 21 1.85 12.57 -6.43
N GLY A 22 1.87 13.32 -5.33
CA GLY A 22 2.22 14.74 -5.38
C GLY A 22 3.67 14.99 -5.79
N HIS A 23 3.97 16.19 -6.25
CA HIS A 23 5.35 16.63 -6.45
C HIS A 23 5.54 17.99 -5.83
N LEU A 24 6.34 18.03 -4.77
CA LEU A 24 6.68 19.25 -4.07
C LEU A 24 8.02 19.79 -4.60
N ALA A 25 7.96 20.91 -5.31
CA ALA A 25 9.12 21.58 -5.89
C ALA A 25 9.46 22.86 -5.13
N ARG A 26 10.76 23.06 -4.84
CA ARG A 26 11.33 24.32 -4.34
C ARG A 26 11.82 25.17 -5.51
N GLY A 27 11.66 26.48 -5.41
CA GLY A 27 12.18 27.48 -6.34
C GLY A 27 12.93 28.59 -5.62
N THR A 28 13.51 29.50 -6.40
CA THR A 28 14.27 30.64 -5.87
C THR A 28 13.37 31.65 -5.16
N GLY A 29 13.87 32.30 -4.11
CA GLY A 29 13.15 33.38 -3.41
C GLY A 29 11.83 32.94 -2.77
N ASN A 30 11.83 31.82 -2.03
CA ASN A 30 10.64 31.19 -1.40
C ASN A 30 9.54 30.74 -2.37
N LYS A 31 9.78 30.80 -3.68
CA LYS A 31 8.89 30.23 -4.68
C LYS A 31 8.89 28.70 -4.59
N GLY A 32 7.84 28.10 -5.11
CA GLY A 32 7.69 26.66 -5.13
C GLY A 32 6.25 26.31 -5.49
N ARG A 33 5.99 25.02 -5.66
CA ARG A 33 4.64 24.52 -5.89
C ARG A 33 4.51 23.08 -5.45
N LEU A 34 3.33 22.71 -5.00
CA LEU A 34 2.86 21.34 -5.06
C LEU A 34 2.11 21.15 -6.38
N THR A 35 2.35 20.04 -7.06
CA THR A 35 1.54 19.60 -8.20
C THR A 35 1.10 18.16 -8.06
N VAL A 36 -0.14 17.85 -8.45
CA VAL A 36 -0.62 16.47 -8.66
C VAL A 36 -1.15 16.40 -10.07
N GLU A 37 -0.74 15.40 -10.85
CA GLU A 37 -1.21 15.20 -12.22
C GLU A 37 -1.81 13.80 -12.36
N LEU A 38 -3.07 13.71 -12.79
CA LEU A 38 -3.82 12.47 -12.93
C LEU A 38 -4.44 12.36 -14.33
N SER A 39 -4.94 11.17 -14.66
CA SER A 39 -5.82 11.00 -15.82
C SER A 39 -7.07 11.87 -15.67
N ALA A 40 -7.58 12.44 -16.77
CA ALA A 40 -8.75 13.31 -16.74
C ALA A 40 -10.02 12.62 -16.17
N ARG A 41 -10.11 11.29 -16.26
CA ARG A 41 -11.21 10.53 -15.63
C ARG A 41 -11.25 10.67 -14.10
N ASP A 42 -10.10 10.99 -13.51
CA ASP A 42 -9.87 11.10 -12.08
C ASP A 42 -9.81 12.58 -11.63
N ALA A 43 -10.10 13.54 -12.54
CA ALA A 43 -10.17 14.96 -12.22
C ALA A 43 -11.08 15.33 -11.03
N PRO A 44 -12.23 14.66 -10.78
CA PRO A 44 -13.08 14.99 -9.64
C PRO A 44 -12.36 14.94 -8.28
N ILE A 45 -11.32 14.10 -8.11
CA ILE A 45 -10.56 14.08 -6.85
C ILE A 45 -9.74 15.36 -6.64
N LEU A 46 -9.27 15.95 -7.74
CA LEU A 46 -8.52 17.20 -7.72
C LEU A 46 -9.43 18.39 -7.40
N GLU A 47 -10.69 18.33 -7.81
CA GLU A 47 -11.73 19.31 -7.45
C GLU A 47 -12.03 19.26 -5.95
N GLU A 48 -12.11 18.06 -5.36
CA GLU A 48 -12.22 17.91 -3.91
C GLU A 48 -10.97 18.42 -3.18
N PHE A 49 -9.76 18.14 -3.67
CA PHE A 49 -8.54 18.73 -3.11
C PHE A 49 -8.52 20.26 -3.19
N GLN A 50 -9.02 20.83 -4.29
CA GLN A 50 -9.17 22.27 -4.43
C GLN A 50 -10.20 22.83 -3.45
N ARG A 51 -11.33 22.14 -3.22
CA ARG A 51 -12.36 22.53 -2.24
C ARG A 51 -11.83 22.49 -0.80
N LEU A 52 -11.05 21.46 -0.46
CA LEU A 52 -10.44 21.31 0.86
C LEU A 52 -9.33 22.34 1.09
N CYS A 53 -8.61 22.75 0.04
CA CYS A 53 -7.51 23.70 0.14
C CYS A 53 -8.00 25.16 0.32
N PRO A 54 -7.71 25.83 1.45
CA PRO A 54 -8.14 27.21 1.71
C PRO A 54 -7.31 28.24 0.93
N PHE A 55 -6.25 27.79 0.25
CA PHE A 55 -5.36 28.65 -0.52
C PHE A 55 -5.73 28.63 -2.00
N ASN A 56 -5.41 29.73 -2.68
CA ASN A 56 -5.52 29.81 -4.13
C ASN A 56 -4.75 28.66 -4.79
N SER A 57 -5.50 27.87 -5.55
CA SER A 57 -5.00 26.74 -6.31
C SER A 57 -5.69 26.68 -7.67
N SER A 58 -5.11 25.95 -8.62
CA SER A 58 -5.67 25.85 -9.96
C SER A 58 -5.67 24.42 -10.45
N ILE A 59 -6.73 24.04 -11.17
CA ILE A 59 -6.79 22.80 -11.95
C ILE A 59 -6.66 23.16 -13.43
N ARG A 60 -5.75 22.49 -14.14
CA ARG A 60 -5.54 22.67 -15.59
C ARG A 60 -5.61 21.32 -16.29
N HIS A 61 -6.20 21.31 -17.48
CA HIS A 61 -6.25 20.13 -18.32
C HIS A 61 -5.19 20.22 -19.42
N ARG A 62 -4.62 19.08 -19.78
CA ARG A 62 -3.64 18.97 -20.87
C ARG A 62 -3.93 17.73 -21.71
N THR A 63 -4.02 17.92 -23.02
CA THR A 63 -4.10 16.81 -23.98
C THR A 63 -2.76 16.68 -24.70
N ARG A 64 -2.24 15.46 -24.79
CA ARG A 64 -1.03 15.15 -25.57
C ARG A 64 -1.15 13.79 -26.22
N THR A 65 -0.48 13.63 -27.35
CA THR A 65 -0.13 12.31 -27.87
C THR A 65 1.00 11.74 -27.03
N THR A 66 0.85 10.48 -26.61
CA THR A 66 1.88 9.73 -25.89
C THR A 66 2.27 8.51 -26.72
N ASN A 67 3.44 7.92 -26.43
CA ASN A 67 3.89 6.69 -27.09
C ASN A 67 2.89 5.51 -26.96
N PHE A 68 1.95 5.60 -26.02
CA PHE A 68 0.97 4.55 -25.73
C PHE A 68 -0.46 4.88 -26.18
N LYS A 69 -0.77 6.14 -26.47
CA LYS A 69 -2.12 6.58 -26.83
C LYS A 69 -2.09 7.86 -27.66
N ALA A 70 -2.83 7.85 -28.77
CA ALA A 70 -2.96 8.98 -29.70
C ALA A 70 -3.44 10.27 -29.00
N GLU A 71 -4.37 10.13 -28.06
CA GLU A 71 -4.89 11.24 -27.25
C GLU A 71 -4.99 10.81 -25.78
N HIS A 72 -4.14 11.40 -24.94
CA HIS A 72 -4.20 11.26 -23.49
C HIS A 72 -4.44 12.64 -22.86
N THR A 73 -5.59 12.76 -22.17
CA THR A 73 -5.94 13.96 -21.40
C THR A 73 -5.62 13.73 -19.93
N SER A 74 -4.84 14.65 -19.35
CA SER A 74 -4.55 14.72 -17.91
C SER A 74 -5.15 15.97 -17.29
N ALA A 75 -5.42 15.90 -15.99
CA ALA A 75 -5.77 17.03 -15.15
C ALA A 75 -4.64 17.24 -14.13
N MET A 76 -4.26 18.50 -13.90
CA MET A 76 -3.18 18.88 -12.99
C MET A 76 -3.67 19.92 -12.00
N TRP A 77 -3.60 19.59 -10.71
CA TRP A 77 -3.84 20.53 -9.61
C TRP A 77 -2.53 21.13 -9.14
N THR A 78 -2.50 22.44 -8.88
CA THR A 78 -1.30 23.18 -8.47
C THR A 78 -1.59 24.12 -7.31
N VAL A 79 -0.74 24.10 -6.29
CA VAL A 79 -0.77 25.04 -5.15
C VAL A 79 0.58 25.74 -4.99
N CYS A 80 0.56 27.07 -5.03
CA CYS A 80 1.75 27.93 -4.91
C CYS A 80 1.83 28.68 -3.56
N ALA A 81 0.89 28.46 -2.65
CA ALA A 81 0.95 29.03 -1.29
C ALA A 81 2.13 28.46 -0.50
N ARG A 82 2.86 29.32 0.19
CA ARG A 82 4.08 28.94 0.91
C ARG A 82 3.73 28.17 2.17
N GLU A 83 2.76 28.68 2.91
CA GLU A 83 2.22 28.15 4.16
C GLU A 83 1.78 26.69 3.97
N PHE A 84 1.03 26.44 2.90
CA PHE A 84 0.61 25.09 2.52
C PHE A 84 1.79 24.14 2.27
N ARG A 85 2.86 24.60 1.61
CA ARG A 85 4.06 23.78 1.36
C ARG A 85 4.88 23.53 2.62
N GLU A 86 4.95 24.52 3.51
CA GLU A 86 5.68 24.41 4.77
C GLU A 86 4.98 23.41 5.70
N GLU A 87 3.66 23.44 5.73
CA GLU A 87 2.86 22.49 6.52
C GLU A 87 2.99 21.06 6.01
N LEU A 88 2.91 20.83 4.69
CA LEU A 88 3.16 19.52 4.11
C LEU A 88 4.55 18.96 4.48
N GLN A 89 5.57 19.81 4.47
CA GLN A 89 6.92 19.41 4.88
C GLN A 89 7.00 19.08 6.36
N ALA A 90 6.35 19.88 7.22
CA ALA A 90 6.27 19.62 8.65
C ALA A 90 5.58 18.29 8.97
N LEU A 91 4.60 17.89 8.15
CA LEU A 91 3.89 16.61 8.26
C LEU A 91 4.65 15.41 7.64
N GLY A 92 5.79 15.65 6.98
CA GLY A 92 6.63 14.58 6.44
C GLY A 92 6.56 14.37 4.92
N LEU A 93 6.12 15.37 4.15
CA LEU A 93 6.24 15.39 2.68
C LEU A 93 7.47 16.22 2.25
N PRO A 94 8.63 15.60 1.96
CA PRO A 94 9.82 16.33 1.55
C PRO A 94 9.68 16.87 0.12
N ALA A 95 10.45 17.93 -0.17
CA ALA A 95 10.59 18.43 -1.54
C ALA A 95 11.56 17.55 -2.34
N GLY A 96 11.27 17.34 -3.63
CA GLY A 96 12.10 16.52 -4.53
C GLY A 96 11.75 15.03 -4.51
N ARG A 97 12.76 14.16 -4.69
CA ARG A 97 12.57 12.70 -4.70
C ARG A 97 12.21 12.24 -3.28
N LYS A 98 11.11 11.50 -3.17
CA LYS A 98 10.48 11.19 -1.89
C LYS A 98 10.11 9.71 -1.70
N SER A 99 10.03 8.93 -2.78
CA SER A 99 9.46 7.56 -2.78
C SER A 99 10.12 6.58 -1.80
N GLU A 100 11.41 6.75 -1.51
CA GLU A 100 12.15 5.88 -0.55
C GLU A 100 12.03 6.35 0.90
N ILE A 101 11.80 7.65 1.14
CA ILE A 101 11.98 8.28 2.45
C ILE A 101 10.68 8.73 3.12
N ILE A 102 9.57 8.77 2.38
CA ILE A 102 8.25 9.08 2.94
C ILE A 102 7.84 8.03 3.96
N ALA A 103 7.18 8.47 5.02
CA ALA A 103 6.71 7.63 6.12
C ALA A 103 5.34 8.14 6.60
N PRO A 104 4.56 7.33 7.35
CA PRO A 104 3.34 7.83 7.97
C PRO A 104 3.62 9.07 8.84
N PRO A 105 2.64 9.97 8.99
CA PRO A 105 2.77 11.12 9.89
C PRO A 105 3.15 10.69 11.31
N THR A 106 3.90 11.54 12.01
CA THR A 106 4.26 11.33 13.42
C THR A 106 3.24 11.92 14.40
N VAL A 107 2.29 12.71 13.90
CA VAL A 107 1.14 13.24 14.65
C VAL A 107 -0.01 12.24 14.61
N PRO A 108 -1.05 12.34 15.47
CA PRO A 108 -2.28 11.56 15.30
C PRO A 108 -2.91 11.76 13.92
N PHE A 109 -3.44 10.69 13.33
CA PHE A 109 -4.13 10.75 12.04
C PHE A 109 -5.14 9.61 11.88
N SER A 110 -6.11 9.78 10.98
CA SER A 110 -7.01 8.70 10.56
C SER A 110 -6.25 7.68 9.71
N GLU A 111 -5.83 6.58 10.33
CA GLU A 111 -5.02 5.55 9.69
C GLU A 111 -5.68 4.93 8.45
N ARG A 112 -6.99 4.64 8.52
CA ARG A 112 -7.74 4.01 7.42
C ARG A 112 -7.81 4.90 6.19
N ASP A 113 -8.05 6.19 6.40
CA ASP A 113 -8.23 7.18 5.34
C ASP A 113 -6.88 7.55 4.72
N TYR A 114 -5.84 7.63 5.55
CA TYR A 114 -4.46 7.73 5.11
C TYR A 114 -4.04 6.52 4.26
N LEU A 115 -4.29 5.28 4.72
CA LEU A 115 -3.97 4.09 3.93
C LEU A 115 -4.76 4.04 2.61
N ARG A 116 -6.04 4.43 2.63
CA ARG A 116 -6.83 4.55 1.40
C ARG A 116 -6.20 5.56 0.44
N GLY A 117 -5.77 6.73 0.89
CA GLY A 117 -5.12 7.73 0.04
C GLY A 117 -3.83 7.21 -0.61
N LEU A 118 -3.04 6.41 0.12
CA LEU A 118 -1.85 5.74 -0.45
C LEU A 118 -2.24 4.71 -1.51
N ILE A 119 -3.27 3.90 -1.25
CA ILE A 119 -3.76 2.88 -2.19
C ILE A 119 -4.39 3.53 -3.43
N ASP A 120 -5.08 4.66 -3.28
CA ASP A 120 -5.68 5.38 -4.40
C ASP A 120 -4.62 6.03 -5.30
N ALA A 121 -3.49 6.47 -4.76
CA ALA A 121 -2.36 6.94 -5.55
C ALA A 121 -1.54 5.79 -6.17
N ASP A 122 -0.90 4.95 -5.35
CA ASP A 122 0.13 3.98 -5.78
C ASP A 122 -0.32 2.51 -5.68
N GLY A 123 -1.59 2.27 -5.34
CA GLY A 123 -2.16 0.93 -5.18
C GLY A 123 -3.18 0.54 -6.24
N SER A 124 -3.85 -0.59 -6.00
CA SER A 124 -4.94 -1.09 -6.84
C SER A 124 -5.90 -1.96 -6.01
N VAL A 125 -7.16 -1.94 -6.40
CA VAL A 125 -8.23 -2.76 -5.82
C VAL A 125 -9.10 -3.27 -6.96
N GLY A 126 -9.59 -4.51 -6.86
CA GLY A 126 -10.47 -5.09 -7.87
C GLY A 126 -10.51 -6.60 -7.82
N LEU A 127 -10.79 -7.23 -8.97
CA LEU A 127 -10.79 -8.68 -9.14
C LEU A 127 -9.61 -9.12 -10.02
N THR A 128 -9.02 -10.28 -9.72
CA THR A 128 -8.07 -10.95 -10.61
C THR A 128 -8.78 -11.50 -11.84
N ALA A 129 -8.03 -11.97 -12.84
CA ALA A 129 -8.60 -12.68 -13.99
C ALA A 129 -9.46 -13.89 -13.59
N ASP A 130 -9.07 -14.60 -12.52
CA ASP A 130 -9.83 -15.72 -11.95
C ASP A 130 -11.00 -15.29 -11.04
N GLY A 131 -11.33 -13.99 -10.99
CA GLY A 131 -12.45 -13.46 -10.21
C GLY A 131 -12.20 -13.35 -8.70
N PHE A 132 -10.96 -13.42 -8.23
CA PHE A 132 -10.65 -13.24 -6.80
C PHE A 132 -10.44 -11.78 -6.44
N PRO A 133 -11.00 -11.29 -5.34
CA PRO A 133 -10.79 -9.92 -4.92
C PRO A 133 -9.33 -9.72 -4.50
N PHE A 134 -8.80 -8.55 -4.80
CA PHE A 134 -7.46 -8.16 -4.41
C PHE A 134 -7.39 -6.68 -3.98
N VAL A 135 -6.47 -6.42 -3.05
CA VAL A 135 -6.00 -5.07 -2.71
C VAL A 135 -4.48 -5.13 -2.74
N SER A 136 -3.84 -4.24 -3.48
CA SER A 136 -2.39 -4.18 -3.58
C SER A 136 -1.86 -2.77 -3.39
N PHE A 137 -0.66 -2.69 -2.83
CA PHE A 137 0.06 -1.44 -2.63
C PHE A 137 1.53 -1.64 -3.03
N ALA A 138 2.03 -0.74 -3.87
CA ALA A 138 3.42 -0.73 -4.31
C ALA A 138 4.15 0.46 -3.68
N THR A 139 5.32 0.23 -3.08
CA THR A 139 6.09 1.33 -2.49
C THR A 139 7.58 1.01 -2.38
N GLN A 140 8.42 2.04 -2.49
CA GLN A 140 9.85 1.98 -2.19
C GLN A 140 10.16 2.23 -0.71
N SER A 141 9.23 2.81 0.04
CA SER A 141 9.42 3.14 1.45
C SER A 141 9.25 1.91 2.34
N ASP A 142 10.26 1.63 3.15
CA ASP A 142 10.18 0.59 4.19
C ASP A 142 9.10 0.94 5.24
N ALA A 143 8.98 2.22 5.59
CA ALA A 143 8.02 2.69 6.59
C ALA A 143 6.56 2.54 6.12
N LEU A 144 6.27 2.91 4.86
CA LEU A 144 4.93 2.73 4.30
C LEU A 144 4.58 1.25 4.10
N ALA A 145 5.57 0.44 3.69
CA ALA A 145 5.37 -1.00 3.56
C ALA A 145 5.04 -1.65 4.92
N ALA A 146 5.79 -1.30 5.97
CA ALA A 146 5.56 -1.77 7.32
C ALA A 146 4.19 -1.32 7.87
N PHE A 147 3.83 -0.06 7.63
CA PHE A 147 2.54 0.50 8.02
C PHE A 147 1.36 -0.25 7.38
N CYS A 148 1.38 -0.43 6.05
CA CYS A 148 0.36 -1.20 5.34
C CYS A 148 0.22 -2.63 5.88
N ALA A 149 1.34 -3.31 6.12
CA ALA A 149 1.35 -4.65 6.67
C ALA A 149 0.76 -4.72 8.09
N ALA A 150 1.16 -3.80 8.97
CA ALA A 150 0.65 -3.72 10.34
C ALA A 150 -0.85 -3.40 10.37
N TYR A 151 -1.31 -2.51 9.49
CA TYR A 151 -2.72 -2.18 9.36
C TYR A 151 -3.55 -3.42 9.00
N ALA A 152 -3.17 -4.14 7.94
CA ALA A 152 -3.86 -5.35 7.52
C ALA A 152 -3.79 -6.49 8.56
N GLU A 153 -2.67 -6.61 9.28
CA GLU A 153 -2.57 -7.58 10.37
C GLU A 153 -3.57 -7.27 11.50
N ARG A 154 -3.70 -6.00 11.92
CA ARG A 154 -4.72 -5.63 12.92
C ARG A 154 -6.15 -5.84 12.42
N LEU A 155 -6.42 -5.52 11.15
CA LEU A 155 -7.76 -5.58 10.59
C LEU A 155 -8.25 -7.02 10.36
N CYS A 156 -7.42 -7.87 9.74
CA CYS A 156 -7.85 -9.21 9.29
C CYS A 156 -6.86 -10.33 9.66
N GLY A 157 -5.87 -10.06 10.50
CA GLY A 157 -4.86 -11.06 10.90
C GLY A 157 -3.87 -11.43 9.80
N ALA A 158 -3.90 -10.73 8.65
CA ALA A 158 -3.14 -11.09 7.46
C ALA A 158 -1.67 -10.69 7.56
N ARG A 159 -0.84 -11.58 8.09
CA ARG A 159 0.63 -11.40 8.15
C ARG A 159 1.28 -11.51 6.77
N ARG A 160 2.15 -10.54 6.44
CA ARG A 160 2.95 -10.54 5.22
C ARG A 160 4.44 -10.46 5.53
N THR A 161 5.23 -11.31 4.86
CA THR A 161 6.68 -11.13 4.82
C THR A 161 6.98 -10.05 3.78
N LEU A 162 7.51 -8.93 4.23
CA LEU A 162 7.90 -7.83 3.36
C LEU A 162 9.25 -8.16 2.73
N THR A 163 9.29 -8.22 1.39
CA THR A 163 10.53 -8.41 0.65
C THR A 163 10.44 -7.60 -0.63
N ARG A 164 11.50 -6.85 -0.92
CA ARG A 164 11.61 -6.08 -2.16
C ARG A 164 11.67 -7.04 -3.35
N ASN A 165 10.99 -6.68 -4.42
CA ASN A 165 11.07 -7.40 -5.68
C ASN A 165 12.49 -7.28 -6.25
N LYS A 166 12.88 -8.21 -7.13
CA LYS A 166 14.25 -8.20 -7.71
C LYS A 166 14.42 -7.21 -8.87
N ARG A 167 13.32 -6.79 -9.49
CA ARG A 167 13.34 -6.02 -10.75
C ARG A 167 13.59 -4.54 -10.47
N ASP A 168 12.81 -3.98 -9.56
CA ASP A 168 12.72 -2.55 -9.28
C ASP A 168 13.07 -2.23 -7.82
N ALA A 169 13.40 -3.25 -7.01
CA ALA A 169 13.71 -3.13 -5.59
C ALA A 169 12.59 -2.47 -4.75
N ILE A 170 11.33 -2.65 -5.14
CA ILE A 170 10.15 -2.11 -4.44
C ILE A 170 9.39 -3.21 -3.70
N TYR A 171 8.60 -2.84 -2.69
CA TYR A 171 7.61 -3.72 -2.07
C TYR A 171 6.37 -3.79 -2.95
N ASN A 172 5.93 -5.01 -3.25
CA ASN A 172 4.63 -5.29 -3.85
C ASN A 172 3.80 -6.05 -2.81
N ILE A 173 2.97 -5.33 -2.07
CA ILE A 173 2.12 -5.91 -1.02
C ILE A 173 0.79 -6.25 -1.67
N LEU A 174 0.35 -7.50 -1.54
CA LEU A 174 -0.87 -8.01 -2.15
C LEU A 174 -1.70 -8.77 -1.12
N TYR A 175 -2.96 -8.40 -0.99
CA TYR A 175 -4.00 -9.12 -0.26
C TYR A 175 -5.01 -9.69 -1.23
N LEU A 176 -5.52 -10.89 -0.94
CA LEU A 176 -6.42 -11.64 -1.82
C LEU A 176 -7.58 -12.21 -1.01
N LYS A 177 -8.69 -12.50 -1.70
CA LYS A 177 -9.86 -13.22 -1.14
C LYS A 177 -10.38 -12.50 0.11
N GLU A 178 -10.63 -13.20 1.20
CA GLU A 178 -11.25 -12.66 2.43
C GLU A 178 -10.49 -11.45 2.97
N ASN A 179 -9.16 -11.48 2.90
CA ASN A 179 -8.35 -10.35 3.36
C ASN A 179 -8.55 -9.11 2.49
N ALA A 180 -8.73 -9.29 1.17
CA ALA A 180 -9.06 -8.21 0.27
C ALA A 180 -10.49 -7.72 0.48
N VAL A 181 -11.45 -8.61 0.75
CA VAL A 181 -12.83 -8.24 1.11
C VAL A 181 -12.85 -7.36 2.37
N ALA A 182 -12.13 -7.78 3.42
CA ALA A 182 -12.04 -7.02 4.67
C ALA A 182 -11.43 -5.64 4.45
N LEU A 183 -10.31 -5.55 3.73
CA LEU A 183 -9.66 -4.28 3.39
C LEU A 183 -10.56 -3.39 2.53
N SER A 184 -11.23 -3.93 1.51
CA SER A 184 -12.12 -3.15 0.65
C SER A 184 -13.28 -2.53 1.44
N ASN A 185 -13.92 -3.31 2.33
CA ASN A 185 -15.02 -2.83 3.18
C ASN A 185 -14.59 -1.73 4.15
N ASP A 186 -13.42 -1.90 4.78
CA ASP A 186 -12.92 -0.96 5.78
C ASP A 186 -12.40 0.35 5.16
N LEU A 187 -11.60 0.23 4.09
CA LEU A 187 -10.98 1.38 3.44
C LEU A 187 -12.01 2.22 2.67
N TYR A 188 -12.90 1.58 1.91
CA TYR A 188 -13.89 2.24 1.05
C TYR A 188 -15.27 2.28 1.70
N HIS A 189 -15.34 2.74 2.94
CA HIS A 189 -16.59 2.90 3.66
C HIS A 189 -17.53 3.94 2.99
N PRO A 190 -18.84 3.90 3.27
CA PRO A 190 -19.79 4.86 2.72
C PRO A 190 -19.38 6.32 3.01
N GLY A 191 -19.53 7.19 2.00
CA GLY A 191 -19.26 8.62 2.13
C GLY A 191 -17.79 9.01 2.19
N CYS A 192 -16.84 8.07 2.08
CA CYS A 192 -15.42 8.41 2.07
C CYS A 192 -15.04 9.32 0.88
N LEU A 193 -13.87 9.94 0.93
CA LEU A 193 -13.21 10.55 -0.23
C LEU A 193 -12.34 9.50 -0.93
N SER A 194 -12.53 9.26 -2.23
CA SER A 194 -11.75 8.26 -2.97
C SER A 194 -11.79 8.49 -4.48
N LEU A 195 -10.90 7.84 -5.23
CA LEU A 195 -11.03 7.75 -6.68
C LEU A 195 -12.31 6.98 -7.05
N PRO A 196 -13.19 7.53 -7.93
CA PRO A 196 -14.48 6.90 -8.24
C PRO A 196 -14.35 5.46 -8.77
N HIS A 197 -13.41 5.23 -9.70
CA HIS A 197 -13.22 3.92 -10.30
C HIS A 197 -12.67 2.87 -9.32
N LYS A 198 -11.84 3.29 -8.34
CA LYS A 198 -11.35 2.40 -7.28
C LYS A 198 -12.44 2.09 -6.27
N ARG A 199 -13.32 3.04 -5.96
CA ARG A 199 -14.51 2.76 -5.14
C ARG A 199 -15.39 1.68 -5.76
N THR A 200 -15.75 1.83 -7.04
CA THR A 200 -16.56 0.81 -7.74
C THR A 200 -15.88 -0.57 -7.74
N SER A 201 -14.56 -0.59 -7.94
CA SER A 201 -13.79 -1.84 -7.88
C SER A 201 -13.75 -2.43 -6.47
N ALA A 202 -13.67 -1.59 -5.43
CA ALA A 202 -13.71 -2.00 -4.04
C ALA A 202 -15.09 -2.54 -3.63
N GLU A 203 -16.17 -1.91 -4.07
CA GLU A 203 -17.55 -2.39 -3.87
C GLU A 203 -17.73 -3.78 -4.49
N THR A 204 -17.24 -3.96 -5.73
CA THR A 204 -17.25 -5.26 -6.41
C THR A 204 -16.44 -6.30 -5.65
N ALA A 205 -15.24 -5.94 -5.20
CA ALA A 205 -14.38 -6.82 -4.42
C ALA A 205 -15.00 -7.17 -3.06
N ALA A 206 -15.65 -6.21 -2.40
CA ALA A 206 -16.30 -6.37 -1.10
C ALA A 206 -17.53 -7.27 -1.15
N ALA A 207 -18.23 -7.31 -2.29
CA ALA A 207 -19.38 -8.19 -2.52
C ALA A 207 -18.99 -9.66 -2.78
N TRP A 208 -17.70 -9.96 -2.96
CA TRP A 208 -17.25 -11.32 -3.21
C TRP A 208 -17.48 -12.24 -2.01
N VAL A 209 -18.03 -13.42 -2.27
CA VAL A 209 -18.22 -14.48 -1.28
C VAL A 209 -17.44 -15.70 -1.73
N ARG A 210 -16.77 -16.36 -0.77
CA ARG A 210 -16.06 -17.61 -1.03
C ARG A 210 -17.03 -18.68 -1.54
N PRO A 211 -16.75 -19.31 -2.70
CA PRO A 211 -17.49 -20.49 -3.13
C PRO A 211 -17.40 -21.62 -2.09
N PRO A 212 -18.49 -22.36 -1.83
CA PRO A 212 -18.55 -23.35 -0.75
C PRO A 212 -17.56 -24.52 -0.92
N ASP A 213 -17.19 -24.81 -2.17
CA ASP A 213 -16.24 -25.85 -2.56
C ASP A 213 -14.77 -25.38 -2.52
N MET A 214 -14.52 -24.08 -2.32
CA MET A 214 -13.16 -23.55 -2.32
C MET A 214 -12.44 -23.82 -0.98
N PRO A 215 -11.34 -24.58 -0.99
CA PRO A 215 -10.62 -24.94 0.23
C PRO A 215 -10.01 -23.71 0.91
N ILE A 216 -10.17 -23.64 2.24
CA ILE A 216 -9.50 -22.65 3.09
C ILE A 216 -8.12 -23.19 3.44
N ALA A 217 -7.09 -22.38 3.17
CA ALA A 217 -5.74 -22.73 3.59
C ALA A 217 -5.71 -22.75 5.14
N PRO A 218 -5.21 -23.82 5.77
CA PRO A 218 -5.08 -23.84 7.21
C PRO A 218 -4.14 -22.71 7.67
N PRO A 219 -4.33 -22.18 8.89
CA PRO A 219 -3.49 -21.12 9.42
C PRO A 219 -2.01 -21.55 9.37
N ARG A 220 -1.13 -20.61 9.04
CA ARG A 220 0.31 -20.87 9.07
C ARG A 220 0.74 -21.17 10.51
N ARG A 221 1.27 -22.36 10.73
CA ARG A 221 1.88 -22.79 12.00
C ARG A 221 3.38 -22.59 11.94
N ASP A 222 3.90 -21.64 12.71
CA ASP A 222 5.33 -21.37 12.83
C ASP A 222 6.06 -22.56 13.45
N TRP A 223 7.34 -22.73 13.10
CA TRP A 223 8.21 -23.76 13.68
C TRP A 223 8.75 -23.28 15.03
N THR A 224 8.59 -24.07 16.08
CA THR A 224 9.21 -23.79 17.39
C THR A 224 10.60 -24.43 17.49
N PRO A 225 11.48 -23.93 18.38
CA PRO A 225 12.75 -24.59 18.65
C PRO A 225 12.61 -26.06 19.05
N GLN A 226 11.57 -26.40 19.82
CA GLN A 226 11.29 -27.79 20.22
C GLN A 226 10.89 -28.65 19.02
N GLU A 227 10.09 -28.12 18.08
CA GLU A 227 9.76 -28.84 16.85
C GLU A 227 10.99 -29.03 15.95
N ASP A 228 11.90 -28.05 15.92
CA ASP A 228 13.18 -28.18 15.21
C ASP A 228 14.04 -29.30 15.80
N GLU A 229 14.11 -29.41 17.14
CA GLU A 229 14.82 -30.50 17.82
C GLU A 229 14.22 -31.87 17.46
N VAL A 230 12.89 -32.00 17.54
CA VAL A 230 12.20 -33.23 17.13
C VAL A 230 12.52 -33.58 15.68
N LEU A 231 12.48 -32.61 14.77
CA LEU A 231 12.77 -32.81 13.35
C LEU A 231 14.22 -33.23 13.07
N LEU A 232 15.18 -32.66 13.81
CA LEU A 232 16.60 -32.98 13.66
C LEU A 232 16.94 -34.37 14.21
N ASN A 233 16.31 -34.76 15.32
CA ASN A 233 16.56 -36.02 16.03
C ASN A 233 15.73 -37.20 15.52
N ALA A 234 14.66 -36.96 14.75
CA ALA A 234 13.83 -38.03 14.21
C ALA A 234 14.61 -38.95 13.26
N ALA A 235 14.41 -40.26 13.42
CA ALA A 235 15.03 -41.30 12.60
C ALA A 235 14.66 -41.21 11.11
N SER A 236 13.48 -40.64 10.79
CA SER A 236 13.07 -40.37 9.41
C SER A 236 12.19 -39.11 9.33
N LEU A 237 12.10 -38.51 8.15
CA LEU A 237 11.19 -37.38 7.92
C LEU A 237 9.72 -37.78 8.05
N GLN A 238 9.38 -39.04 7.75
CA GLN A 238 8.03 -39.59 7.93
C GLN A 238 7.61 -39.56 9.40
N LEU A 239 8.47 -40.10 10.27
CA LEU A 239 8.21 -40.13 11.72
C LEU A 239 8.12 -38.71 12.30
N ALA A 240 8.99 -37.79 11.85
CA ALA A 240 8.90 -36.40 12.25
C ALA A 240 7.58 -35.75 11.82
N ALA A 241 7.12 -36.02 10.59
CA ALA A 241 5.89 -35.47 10.04
C ALA A 241 4.66 -35.95 10.84
N GLU A 242 4.60 -37.24 11.15
CA GLU A 242 3.55 -37.84 11.98
C GLU A 242 3.57 -37.27 13.40
N GLN A 243 4.73 -37.27 14.07
CA GLN A 243 4.88 -36.79 15.45
C GLN A 243 4.53 -35.30 15.59
N LEU A 244 4.88 -34.49 14.59
CA LEU A 244 4.65 -33.04 14.62
C LEU A 244 3.26 -32.65 14.09
N GLY A 245 2.52 -33.58 13.49
CA GLY A 245 1.28 -33.30 12.76
C GLY A 245 1.51 -32.33 11.60
N ARG A 246 2.62 -32.48 10.88
CA ARG A 246 3.01 -31.63 9.75
C ARG A 246 3.14 -32.47 8.49
N THR A 247 3.03 -31.82 7.32
CA THR A 247 3.25 -32.54 6.05
C THR A 247 4.71 -32.90 5.86
N LEU A 248 4.99 -34.03 5.20
CA LEU A 248 6.34 -34.48 4.89
C LEU A 248 7.17 -33.41 4.15
N LYS A 249 6.52 -32.71 3.20
CA LYS A 249 7.12 -31.60 2.46
C LYS A 249 7.54 -30.44 3.37
N SER A 250 6.72 -30.11 4.37
CA SER A 250 7.05 -29.07 5.36
C SER A 250 8.28 -29.44 6.18
N CYS A 251 8.33 -30.67 6.71
CA CYS A 251 9.47 -31.21 7.45
C CYS A 251 10.75 -31.24 6.60
N SER A 252 10.67 -31.70 5.36
CA SER A 252 11.81 -31.74 4.42
C SER A 252 12.40 -30.34 4.17
N ILE A 253 11.55 -29.36 3.85
CA ILE A 253 11.98 -27.97 3.61
C ILE A 253 12.59 -27.36 4.87
N ARG A 254 12.00 -27.60 6.05
CA ARG A 254 12.53 -27.08 7.31
C ARG A 254 13.88 -27.70 7.64
N LYS A 255 14.02 -29.02 7.54
CA LYS A 255 15.29 -29.72 7.81
C LYS A 255 16.38 -29.20 6.90
N TRP A 256 16.10 -29.06 5.59
CA TRP A 256 17.05 -28.44 4.65
C TRP A 256 17.45 -27.02 5.04
N ARG A 257 16.55 -26.20 5.60
CA ARG A 257 16.90 -24.85 6.09
C ARG A 257 17.77 -24.87 7.35
N LEU A 258 17.61 -25.88 8.21
CA LEU A 258 18.38 -26.04 9.45
C LEU A 258 19.79 -26.58 9.18
N VAL A 259 19.93 -27.59 8.32
CA VAL A 259 21.20 -28.31 8.08
C VAL A 259 21.84 -28.04 6.72
N GLY A 260 21.09 -27.45 5.78
CA GLY A 260 21.59 -27.16 4.44
C GLY A 260 22.63 -26.05 4.42
N PRO A 261 23.37 -25.91 3.31
CA PRO A 261 24.44 -24.93 3.20
C PRO A 261 23.91 -23.51 3.42
N LYS A 262 24.43 -22.83 4.45
CA LYS A 262 24.12 -21.42 4.70
C LYS A 262 24.67 -20.59 3.53
N ARG A 263 23.79 -19.96 2.74
CA ARG A 263 24.22 -18.97 1.75
C ARG A 263 24.97 -17.85 2.48
N ARG A 264 26.26 -17.69 2.19
CA ARG A 264 27.03 -16.50 2.62
C ARG A 264 26.30 -15.28 2.08
N ARG A 265 25.80 -14.41 2.98
CA ARG A 265 25.33 -13.08 2.59
C ARG A 265 26.56 -12.30 2.10
N THR A 266 26.67 -12.11 0.79
CA THR A 266 27.60 -11.13 0.22
C THR A 266 27.11 -9.76 0.66
N VAL A 267 27.80 -9.18 1.66
CA VAL A 267 27.66 -7.78 2.02
C VAL A 267 28.42 -7.02 0.94
N HIS A 268 27.71 -6.45 -0.04
CA HIS A 268 28.30 -5.42 -0.88
C HIS A 268 28.40 -4.16 -0.01
N ARG A 269 29.64 -3.77 0.29
CA ARG A 269 30.02 -2.48 0.87
C ARG A 269 29.70 -1.36 -0.11
#